data_AF-A0AAE1HBL5-F1
#
_entry.id   AF-A0AAE1HBL5-F1
#
_cell.length_a   1.000
_cell.length_b   1.000
_cell.length_c   1.000
_cell.angle_alpha   90.00
_cell.angle_beta   90.00
_cell.angle_gamma   90.00
#
_symmetry.space_group_name_H-M   'P 1'
#
loop_
_entity.id
_entity.type
_entity.pdbx_description
1 polymer ?
#
loop_
_entity_poly.entity_id
_entity_poly.type
_entity_poly.pdbx_seq_one_letter_code
_entity_poly.pdbx_strand_id
1 'polypeptide(L)'
;LLDDFCTWFDGRCADVRIGDLKSCIERTKSNCAKVGTPQQPFPVIVGPKENEITECFVVVDDIKYSLDSLLLAFDCAFMVYQVVNCNYPVQASYSWLFVQLALYKLSAKYDARIPSVGRNVNAAREAHTFIKFITQFMCHIIYSVMYSLFWVALYFWTRHLRTCCTSCKQPCTA
;
A
#
# COMPACT_ATOMS: atom_id res chain seq x y z
N LEU A 1 -0.56 -5.93 -11.23
CA LEU A 1 -0.44 -5.42 -9.84
C LEU A 1 -0.70 -6.52 -8.82
N LEU A 2 -1.87 -7.18 -8.82
CA LEU A 2 -2.07 -8.38 -7.98
C LEU A 2 -1.19 -9.56 -8.44
N ASP A 3 -1.10 -9.81 -9.75
CA ASP A 3 -0.28 -10.91 -10.28
C ASP A 3 1.21 -10.71 -9.99
N ASP A 4 1.68 -9.47 -10.08
CA ASP A 4 3.04 -9.07 -9.70
C ASP A 4 3.28 -9.23 -8.19
N PHE A 5 2.24 -9.03 -7.37
CA PHE A 5 2.32 -9.16 -5.93
C PHE A 5 2.34 -10.64 -5.50
N CYS A 6 1.49 -11.48 -6.10
CA CYS A 6 1.47 -12.93 -5.83
C CYS A 6 2.75 -13.62 -6.29
N THR A 7 3.32 -13.20 -7.42
CA THR A 7 4.62 -13.69 -7.92
C THR A 7 5.79 -13.27 -7.03
N TRP A 8 5.73 -12.09 -6.40
CA TRP A 8 6.74 -11.66 -5.42
C TRP A 8 6.83 -12.54 -4.17
N PHE A 9 5.75 -13.21 -3.78
CA PHE A 9 5.72 -14.14 -2.65
C PHE A 9 5.79 -15.61 -3.09
N ASP A 10 6.38 -15.86 -4.25
CA ASP A 10 6.63 -17.20 -4.82
C ASP A 10 5.34 -18.07 -4.87
N GLY A 11 4.21 -17.43 -5.17
CA GLY A 11 2.90 -18.09 -5.30
C GLY A 11 2.27 -18.53 -3.97
N ARG A 12 2.74 -18.05 -2.82
CA ARG A 12 2.10 -18.33 -1.52
C ARG A 12 0.89 -17.45 -1.21
N CYS A 13 0.74 -16.31 -1.91
CA CYS A 13 -0.58 -15.71 -2.09
C CYS A 13 -1.33 -16.58 -3.08
N ALA A 14 -2.12 -17.52 -2.57
CA ALA A 14 -2.88 -18.41 -3.41
C ALA A 14 -4.09 -17.62 -3.95
N ASP A 15 -4.16 -17.43 -5.27
CA ASP A 15 -5.42 -17.13 -5.94
C ASP A 15 -6.17 -18.46 -6.06
N VAL A 16 -7.23 -18.61 -5.26
CA VAL A 16 -7.96 -19.86 -5.17
C VAL A 16 -9.43 -19.62 -5.43
N ARG A 17 -10.03 -20.49 -6.24
CA ARG A 17 -11.49 -20.54 -6.34
C ARG A 17 -12.07 -20.97 -4.99
N ILE A 18 -13.24 -20.43 -4.64
CA ILE A 18 -13.92 -20.70 -3.36
C ILE A 18 -14.00 -22.21 -3.03
N GLY A 19 -14.24 -23.06 -4.04
CA GLY A 19 -14.33 -24.52 -3.87
C GLY A 19 -13.00 -25.22 -3.57
N ASP A 20 -11.87 -24.66 -4.00
CA ASP A 20 -10.54 -25.28 -3.92
C ASP A 20 -9.71 -24.79 -2.73
N LEU A 21 -10.26 -23.87 -1.92
CA LEU A 21 -9.53 -23.28 -0.78
C LEU A 21 -9.03 -24.33 0.21
N LYS A 22 -9.87 -25.34 0.54
CA LYS A 22 -9.51 -26.39 1.50
C LYS A 22 -8.36 -27.25 0.99
N SER A 23 -8.42 -27.67 -0.27
CA SER A 23 -7.37 -28.49 -0.88
C SER A 23 -6.04 -27.71 -0.99
N CYS A 24 -6.11 -26.40 -1.21
CA CYS A 24 -4.92 -25.54 -1.20
C CYS A 24 -4.25 -25.48 0.19
N ILE A 25 -5.02 -25.30 1.26
CA ILE A 25 -4.49 -25.29 2.63
C ILE A 25 -3.89 -26.65 2.98
N GLU A 26 -4.60 -27.74 2.68
CA GLU A 26 -4.12 -29.10 2.93
C GLU A 26 -2.83 -29.42 2.15
N ARG A 27 -2.73 -28.95 0.90
CA ARG A 27 -1.52 -29.09 0.08
C ARG A 27 -0.34 -28.37 0.72
N THR A 28 -0.55 -27.14 1.17
CA THR A 28 0.49 -26.37 1.88
C THR A 28 0.92 -27.07 3.17
N LYS A 29 -0.04 -27.58 3.95
CA LYS A 29 0.23 -28.34 5.18
C LYS A 29 1.02 -29.62 4.91
N SER A 30 0.63 -30.40 3.90
CA SER A 30 1.36 -31.59 3.46
C SER A 30 2.79 -31.25 3.02
N ASN A 31 2.98 -30.14 2.29
CA ASN A 31 4.31 -29.71 1.86
C ASN A 31 5.18 -29.29 3.04
N CYS A 32 4.65 -28.51 3.98
CA CYS A 32 5.33 -28.14 5.21
C CYS A 32 5.72 -29.37 6.04
N ALA A 33 4.82 -30.35 6.15
CA ALA A 33 5.07 -31.62 6.84
C ALA A 33 6.19 -32.44 6.18
N LYS A 34 6.23 -32.51 4.84
CA LYS A 34 7.30 -33.19 4.09
C LYS A 34 8.67 -32.54 4.30
N VAL A 35 8.69 -31.21 4.38
CA VAL A 35 9.92 -30.42 4.57
C VAL A 35 10.32 -30.34 6.05
N GLY A 36 9.45 -30.75 6.98
CA GLY A 36 9.69 -30.67 8.42
C GLY A 36 9.70 -29.24 8.95
N THR A 37 8.99 -28.32 8.28
CA THR A 37 8.92 -26.90 8.68
C THR A 37 7.52 -26.56 9.21
N PRO A 38 7.42 -25.72 10.25
CA PRO A 38 6.12 -25.26 10.72
C PRO A 38 5.42 -24.44 9.65
N GLN A 39 4.09 -24.62 9.55
CA GLN A 39 3.27 -23.85 8.62
C GLN A 39 3.36 -22.38 8.99
N GLN A 40 3.85 -21.56 8.06
CA GLN A 40 3.99 -20.13 8.28
C GLN A 40 2.68 -19.42 7.89
N PRO A 41 2.35 -18.28 8.48
CA PRO A 41 1.19 -17.48 8.10
C PRO A 41 1.23 -17.11 6.61
N PHE A 42 0.12 -17.25 5.89
CA PHE A 42 0.06 -16.79 4.51
C PHE A 42 -1.29 -16.14 4.19
N PRO A 43 -1.30 -15.00 3.48
CA PRO A 43 -2.52 -14.42 2.96
C PRO A 43 -3.03 -15.24 1.78
N VAL A 44 -4.34 -15.37 1.67
CA VAL A 44 -5.04 -16.09 0.60
C VAL A 44 -6.11 -15.16 0.03
N ILE A 45 -6.23 -15.16 -1.28
CA ILE A 45 -7.19 -14.33 -2.00
C ILE A 45 -8.13 -15.28 -2.72
N VAL A 46 -9.41 -15.00 -2.60
CA VAL A 46 -10.45 -15.82 -3.21
C VAL A 46 -11.25 -14.96 -4.17
N GLY A 47 -11.28 -15.40 -5.42
CA GLY A 47 -11.99 -14.71 -6.49
C GLY A 47 -12.37 -15.67 -7.62
N PRO A 48 -13.41 -15.35 -8.41
CA PRO A 48 -13.69 -16.07 -9.65
C PRO A 48 -12.64 -15.80 -10.73
N LYS A 49 -11.95 -14.65 -10.66
CA LYS A 49 -10.90 -14.19 -11.58
C LYS A 49 -9.84 -13.38 -10.83
N GLU A 50 -8.63 -13.30 -11.37
CA GLU A 50 -7.48 -12.54 -10.83
C GLU A 50 -7.80 -11.06 -10.52
N ASN A 51 -8.73 -10.46 -11.29
CA ASN A 51 -9.15 -9.06 -11.14
C ASN A 51 -10.43 -8.86 -10.30
N GLU A 52 -11.07 -9.94 -9.86
CA GLU A 52 -12.33 -9.90 -9.08
C GLU A 52 -12.09 -10.56 -7.72
N ILE A 53 -11.61 -9.77 -6.76
CA ILE A 53 -11.42 -10.24 -5.38
C ILE A 53 -12.79 -10.30 -4.69
N THR A 54 -13.17 -11.49 -4.24
CA THR A 54 -14.42 -11.70 -3.50
C THR A 54 -14.17 -11.69 -2.00
N GLU A 55 -13.16 -12.42 -1.54
CA GLU A 55 -12.81 -12.53 -0.12
C GLU A 55 -11.30 -12.62 0.05
N CYS A 56 -10.78 -12.04 1.14
CA CYS A 56 -9.38 -12.16 1.53
C CYS A 56 -9.29 -12.84 2.89
N PHE A 57 -8.34 -13.75 3.02
CA PHE A 57 -8.10 -14.48 4.26
C PHE A 57 -6.63 -14.41 4.65
N VAL A 58 -6.36 -14.54 5.95
CA VAL A 58 -5.05 -14.93 6.46
C VAL A 58 -5.19 -16.26 7.15
N VAL A 59 -4.38 -17.23 6.72
CA VAL A 59 -4.32 -18.54 7.35
C VAL A 59 -3.16 -18.54 8.32
N VAL A 60 -3.46 -18.73 9.60
CA VAL A 60 -2.47 -18.94 10.67
C VAL A 60 -2.72 -20.33 11.23
N ASP A 61 -1.78 -21.24 11.01
CA ASP A 61 -1.94 -22.67 11.28
C ASP A 61 -3.21 -23.24 10.62
N ASP A 62 -4.26 -23.49 11.41
CA ASP A 62 -5.54 -24.04 10.96
C ASP A 62 -6.71 -23.03 11.06
N ILE A 63 -6.44 -21.80 11.50
CA ILE A 63 -7.44 -20.75 11.69
C ILE A 63 -7.42 -19.78 10.50
N LYS A 64 -8.61 -19.48 9.99
CA LYS A 64 -8.83 -18.54 8.88
C LYS A 64 -9.41 -17.24 9.41
N TYR A 65 -8.72 -16.14 9.17
CA TYR A 65 -9.18 -14.80 9.50
C TYR A 65 -9.64 -14.11 8.23
N SER A 66 -10.94 -13.80 8.13
CA SER A 66 -11.53 -13.06 7.01
C SER A 66 -11.24 -11.58 7.15
N LEU A 67 -10.86 -10.93 6.05
CA LEU A 67 -10.48 -9.52 5.99
C LEU A 67 -11.05 -8.85 4.75
N ASP A 68 -11.33 -7.56 4.85
CA ASP A 68 -12.05 -6.80 3.81
C ASP A 68 -11.17 -6.40 2.62
N SER A 69 -9.84 -6.50 2.76
CA SER A 69 -8.89 -6.08 1.74
C SER A 69 -7.65 -6.95 1.73
N LEU A 70 -7.08 -7.12 0.54
CA LEU A 70 -5.77 -7.76 0.36
C LEU A 70 -4.68 -7.06 1.18
N LEU A 71 -4.68 -5.72 1.20
CA LEU A 71 -3.67 -4.96 1.94
C LEU A 71 -3.78 -5.24 3.44
N LEU A 72 -5.01 -5.36 3.96
CA LEU A 72 -5.24 -5.74 5.36
C LEU A 72 -4.80 -7.18 5.63
N ALA A 73 -5.05 -8.11 4.71
CA ALA A 73 -4.57 -9.48 4.83
C ALA A 73 -3.04 -9.57 4.83
N PHE A 74 -2.39 -8.77 4.00
CA PHE A 74 -0.95 -8.68 3.96
C PHE A 74 -0.38 -8.09 5.25
N ASP A 75 -0.93 -6.97 5.71
CA ASP A 75 -0.51 -6.31 6.95
C ASP A 75 -0.73 -7.22 8.17
N CYS A 76 -1.86 -7.93 8.22
CA CYS A 76 -2.15 -8.90 9.27
C CYS A 76 -1.14 -10.05 9.25
N ALA A 77 -0.85 -10.64 8.08
CA ALA A 77 0.16 -11.68 7.97
C ALA A 77 1.53 -11.18 8.45
N PHE A 78 1.95 -9.98 8.04
CA PHE A 78 3.20 -9.35 8.50
C PHE A 78 3.23 -9.17 10.02
N MET A 79 2.15 -8.63 10.60
CA MET A 79 2.02 -8.46 12.05
C MET A 79 2.15 -9.80 12.79
N VAL A 80 1.54 -10.88 12.28
CA VAL A 80 1.65 -12.22 12.87
C VAL A 80 3.10 -12.70 12.87
N TYR A 81 3.85 -12.50 11.77
CA TYR A 81 5.29 -12.83 11.73
C TYR A 81 6.07 -12.11 12.84
N GLN A 82 5.80 -10.83 13.04
CA GLN A 82 6.48 -10.00 14.05
C GLN A 82 6.09 -10.39 15.48
N VAL A 83 4.80 -10.60 15.74
CA VAL A 83 4.27 -10.92 17.09
C VAL A 83 4.73 -12.31 17.54
N VAL A 84 4.70 -13.29 16.64
CA VAL A 84 5.11 -14.67 16.93
C VAL A 84 6.64 -14.82 16.86
N ASN A 85 7.35 -13.80 16.37
CA ASN A 85 8.79 -13.82 16.16
C ASN A 85 9.23 -15.05 15.35
N CYS A 86 8.46 -15.39 14.31
CA CYS A 86 8.73 -16.54 13.46
C CYS A 86 9.55 -16.15 12.22
N ASN A 87 10.36 -17.09 11.75
CA ASN A 87 11.16 -16.87 10.56
C ASN A 87 10.27 -16.78 9.32
N TYR A 88 10.60 -15.82 8.44
CA TYR A 88 9.97 -15.76 7.13
C TYR A 88 10.19 -17.06 6.35
N PRO A 89 9.24 -17.44 5.48
CA PRO A 89 9.43 -18.59 4.61
C PRO A 89 10.66 -18.42 3.73
N VAL A 90 11.45 -19.47 3.57
CA VAL A 90 12.70 -19.45 2.81
C VAL A 90 12.51 -18.85 1.42
N GLN A 91 11.45 -19.28 0.72
CA GLN A 91 11.08 -18.86 -0.63
C GLN A 91 10.81 -17.35 -0.76
N ALA A 92 10.12 -16.76 0.22
CA ALA A 92 9.75 -15.35 0.20
C ALA A 92 10.53 -14.52 1.23
N SER A 93 11.61 -15.06 1.79
CA SER A 93 12.42 -14.41 2.84
C SER A 93 12.97 -13.08 2.36
N TYR A 94 13.42 -13.02 1.11
CA TYR A 94 13.87 -11.81 0.44
C TYR A 94 12.77 -10.76 0.36
N SER A 95 11.57 -11.14 -0.11
CA SER A 95 10.43 -10.24 -0.32
C SER A 95 9.88 -9.70 0.99
N TRP A 96 9.74 -10.56 2.00
CA TRP A 96 9.31 -10.15 3.35
C TRP A 96 10.32 -9.23 4.02
N LEU A 97 11.62 -9.51 3.91
CA LEU A 97 12.65 -8.65 4.47
C LEU A 97 12.71 -7.29 3.76
N PHE A 98 12.53 -7.27 2.43
CA PHE A 98 12.41 -6.02 1.68
C PHE A 98 11.21 -5.20 2.17
N VAL A 99 10.05 -5.81 2.34
CA VAL A 99 8.84 -5.15 2.87
C VAL A 99 9.09 -4.59 4.27
N GLN A 100 9.68 -5.38 5.16
CA GLN A 100 9.98 -4.97 6.53
C GLN A 100 10.85 -3.71 6.55
N LEU A 101 11.91 -3.67 5.74
CA LEU A 101 12.88 -2.58 5.72
C LEU A 101 12.44 -1.37 4.87
N ALA A 102 11.77 -1.60 3.74
CA ALA A 102 11.39 -0.54 2.80
C ALA A 102 10.04 0.10 3.16
N LEU A 103 9.01 -0.71 3.42
CA LEU A 103 7.65 -0.23 3.68
C LEU A 103 7.50 0.12 5.16
N TYR A 104 7.77 -0.84 6.04
CA TYR A 104 7.58 -0.68 7.48
C TYR A 104 8.73 0.03 8.18
N LYS A 105 9.92 0.11 7.54
CA LYS A 105 11.15 0.71 8.10
C LYS A 105 11.54 0.11 9.46
N LEU A 106 11.21 -1.15 9.67
CA LEU A 106 11.54 -1.92 10.86
C LEU A 106 12.85 -2.67 10.63
N SER A 107 13.76 -2.61 11.59
CA SER A 107 14.97 -3.45 11.60
C SER A 107 15.02 -4.20 12.92
N ALA A 108 15.10 -5.53 12.82
CA ALA A 108 15.25 -6.41 13.97
C ALA A 108 16.69 -6.94 14.05
N LYS A 109 17.13 -7.26 15.27
CA LYS A 109 18.50 -7.73 15.53
C LYS A 109 18.82 -9.07 14.86
N TYR A 110 17.77 -9.88 14.64
CA TYR A 110 17.83 -11.21 14.05
C TYR A 110 17.51 -11.21 12.55
N ASP A 111 17.45 -10.04 11.90
CA ASP A 111 17.24 -9.93 10.47
C ASP A 111 18.32 -10.68 9.69
N ALA A 112 17.91 -11.45 8.68
CA ALA A 112 18.83 -12.10 7.77
C ALA A 112 19.66 -11.05 7.01
N ARG A 113 20.99 -11.19 7.02
CA ARG A 113 21.87 -10.29 6.27
C ARG A 113 21.92 -10.67 4.81
N ILE A 114 21.05 -10.07 4.01
CA ILE A 114 21.00 -10.25 2.55
C ILE A 114 21.46 -8.94 1.87
N PRO A 115 22.71 -8.84 1.36
CA PRO A 115 23.25 -7.58 0.83
C PRO A 115 22.47 -6.99 -0.35
N SER A 116 21.83 -7.85 -1.16
CA SER A 116 20.97 -7.43 -2.26
C SER A 116 19.71 -6.72 -1.77
N VAL A 117 19.10 -7.16 -0.66
CA VAL A 117 17.94 -6.47 -0.06
C VAL A 117 18.34 -5.07 0.38
N GLY A 118 19.47 -4.92 1.08
CA GLY A 118 19.95 -3.62 1.55
C GLY A 118 20.16 -2.61 0.40
N ARG A 119 20.75 -3.04 -0.72
CA ARG A 119 20.89 -2.20 -1.92
C ARG A 119 19.55 -1.77 -2.49
N ASN A 120 18.62 -2.72 -2.63
CA ASN A 120 17.31 -2.44 -3.22
C ASN A 120 16.43 -1.57 -2.31
N VAL A 121 16.55 -1.73 -1.00
CA VAL A 121 15.91 -0.85 -0.02
C VAL A 121 16.46 0.57 -0.13
N ASN A 122 17.78 0.74 -0.26
CA ASN A 122 18.39 2.06 -0.41
C ASN A 122 17.93 2.74 -1.71
N ALA A 123 17.95 2.02 -2.84
CA ALA A 123 17.43 2.51 -4.12
C ALA A 123 15.94 2.90 -4.02
N ALA A 124 15.11 2.08 -3.36
CA ALA A 124 13.70 2.39 -3.15
C ALA A 124 13.50 3.63 -2.25
N ARG A 125 14.34 3.84 -1.24
CA ARG A 125 14.30 5.03 -0.36
C ARG A 125 14.70 6.29 -1.13
N GLU A 126 15.68 6.21 -2.01
CA GLU A 126 16.07 7.30 -2.90
C GLU A 126 14.92 7.68 -3.84
N ALA A 127 14.31 6.68 -4.51
CA ALA A 127 13.15 6.90 -5.38
C ALA A 127 11.96 7.49 -4.61
N HIS A 128 11.66 6.99 -3.41
CA HIS A 128 10.57 7.52 -2.59
C HIS A 128 10.85 8.96 -2.11
N THR A 129 12.10 9.30 -1.80
CA THR A 129 12.50 10.67 -1.47
C THR A 129 12.34 11.59 -2.68
N PHE A 130 12.68 11.11 -3.87
CA PHE A 130 12.49 11.83 -5.12
C PHE A 130 11.01 12.04 -5.46
N ILE A 131 10.16 11.02 -5.30
CA ILE A 131 8.71 11.14 -5.47
C ILE A 131 8.14 12.17 -4.48
N LYS A 132 8.52 12.10 -3.21
CA LYS A 132 8.11 13.11 -2.21
C LYS A 132 8.55 14.52 -2.58
N PHE A 133 9.77 14.66 -3.10
CA PHE A 133 10.28 15.94 -3.58
C PHE A 133 9.44 16.48 -4.75
N ILE A 134 9.12 15.63 -5.73
CA ILE A 134 8.24 16.00 -6.85
C ILE A 134 6.85 16.40 -6.35
N THR A 135 6.23 15.63 -5.46
CA THR A 135 4.91 15.96 -4.90
C THR A 135 4.94 17.29 -4.16
N GLN A 136 5.95 17.51 -3.31
CA GLN A 136 6.12 18.78 -2.58
C GLN A 136 6.30 19.96 -3.53
N PHE A 137 7.12 19.79 -4.57
CA PHE A 137 7.38 20.82 -5.58
C PHE A 137 6.13 21.13 -6.39
N MET A 138 5.39 20.11 -6.83
CA MET A 138 4.12 20.27 -7.53
C MET A 138 3.07 20.97 -6.65
N CYS A 139 2.95 20.59 -5.38
CA CYS A 139 2.09 21.31 -4.43
C CYS A 139 2.47 22.79 -4.34
N HIS A 140 3.75 23.13 -4.19
CA HIS A 140 4.19 24.53 -4.11
C HIS A 140 3.86 25.34 -5.37
N ILE A 141 4.04 24.75 -6.56
CA ILE A 141 3.66 25.39 -7.83
C ILE A 141 2.15 25.65 -7.87
N ILE A 142 1.35 24.64 -7.54
CA ILE A 142 -0.12 24.74 -7.53
C ILE A 142 -0.56 25.84 -6.55
N TYR A 143 -0.02 25.85 -5.33
CA TYR A 143 -0.33 26.88 -4.33
C TYR A 143 0.03 28.29 -4.82
N SER A 144 1.20 28.47 -5.43
CA SER A 144 1.65 29.78 -5.94
C SER A 144 0.75 30.30 -7.08
N VAL A 145 0.38 29.42 -8.01
CA VAL A 145 -0.52 29.77 -9.13
C VAL A 145 -1.92 30.07 -8.62
N MET A 146 -2.47 29.23 -7.73
CA MET A 146 -3.79 29.46 -7.13
C MET A 146 -3.85 30.76 -6.34
N TYR A 147 -2.81 31.06 -5.56
CA TYR A 147 -2.70 32.31 -4.80
C TYR A 147 -2.70 33.52 -5.74
N SER A 148 -1.92 33.48 -6.82
CA SER A 148 -1.85 34.55 -7.80
C SER A 148 -3.21 34.79 -8.50
N LEU A 149 -3.88 33.72 -8.92
CA LEU A 149 -5.22 33.80 -9.53
C LEU A 149 -6.27 34.36 -8.55
N PHE A 150 -6.19 33.98 -7.28
CA PHE A 150 -7.08 34.50 -6.24
C PHE A 150 -6.93 36.02 -6.07
N TRP A 151 -5.70 36.53 -6.01
CA TRP A 151 -5.46 37.98 -5.91
C TRP A 151 -5.90 38.75 -7.15
N VAL A 152 -5.72 38.18 -8.35
CA VAL A 152 -6.25 38.77 -9.59
C VAL A 152 -7.77 38.83 -9.56
N ALA A 153 -8.44 37.75 -9.16
CA ALA A 153 -9.89 37.72 -9.02
C ALA A 153 -10.40 38.74 -7.99
N LEU A 154 -9.73 38.85 -6.83
CA LEU A 154 -10.04 39.83 -5.79
C LEU A 154 -9.84 41.27 -6.28
N TYR A 155 -8.78 41.53 -7.05
CA TYR A 155 -8.53 42.83 -7.67
C TYR A 155 -9.65 43.22 -8.66
N PHE A 156 -10.07 42.30 -9.54
CA PHE A 156 -11.17 42.56 -10.46
C PHE A 156 -12.51 42.74 -9.73
N TRP A 157 -12.77 41.94 -8.70
CA TRP A 157 -14.00 42.07 -7.90
C TRP A 157 -14.06 43.40 -7.15
N THR A 158 -12.97 43.80 -6.48
CA THR A 158 -12.90 45.11 -5.80
C THR A 158 -13.01 46.29 -6.76
N ARG A 159 -12.45 46.17 -7.98
CA ARG A 159 -12.63 47.17 -9.03
C ARG A 159 -14.07 47.23 -9.54
N HIS A 160 -14.73 46.09 -9.73
CA HIS A 160 -16.13 46.03 -10.15
C HIS A 160 -17.10 46.60 -9.10
N LEU A 161 -16.87 46.31 -7.81
CA LEU A 161 -17.62 46.93 -6.71
C LEU A 161 -17.46 48.46 -6.71
N ARG A 162 -16.26 48.95 -7.03
CA ARG A 162 -15.98 50.39 -7.11
C ARG A 162 -16.71 51.07 -8.27
N THR A 163 -16.83 50.42 -9.44
CA THR A 163 -17.57 50.96 -10.60
C THR A 163 -19.09 50.92 -10.40
N CYS A 164 -19.63 49.91 -9.72
CA CYS A 164 -21.06 49.87 -9.36
C CYS A 164 -21.43 50.98 -8.35
N CYS A 165 -20.59 51.24 -7.34
CA CYS A 165 -20.81 52.33 -6.38
C CYS A 165 -20.80 53.73 -7.04
N THR A 166 -20.01 53.94 -8.09
CA THR A 166 -20.03 55.21 -8.84
C THR A 166 -21.27 55.37 -9.72
N SER A 167 -21.88 54.27 -10.19
CA SER A 167 -23.11 54.31 -11.00
C SER A 167 -24.38 54.51 -10.17
N CYS A 168 -24.38 54.19 -8.88
CA CYS A 168 -25.49 54.46 -7.96
C CYS A 168 -25.52 55.90 -7.42
N LYS A 169 -24.53 56.75 -7.73
CA LYS A 169 -24.60 58.20 -7.49
C LYS A 169 -25.21 58.92 -8.70
N GLN A 170 -26.44 58.55 -9.09
CA GLN A 170 -27.30 59.51 -9.78
C GLN A 170 -28.11 60.26 -8.71
N PRO A 171 -28.09 61.60 -8.68
CA PRO A 171 -28.96 62.35 -7.79
C PRO A 171 -30.41 62.11 -8.23
N CYS A 172 -31.24 61.58 -7.34
CA CYS A 172 -32.68 61.60 -7.51
C CYS A 172 -33.11 63.07 -7.49
N THR A 173 -33.40 63.63 -8.67
CA THR A 173 -34.19 64.84 -8.81
C THR A 173 -35.64 64.50 -8.58
N ALA A 174 -36.19 64.95 -7.46
CA ALA A 174 -37.61 65.23 -7.25
C ALA A 174 -37.72 66.39 -6.26
#